data_AF-A0A820SC06-F1
#
_entry.id   AF-A0A820SC06-F1
#
_cell.length_a   1.000
_cell.length_b   1.000
_cell.length_c   1.000
_cell.angle_alpha   90.00
_cell.angle_beta   90.00
_cell.angle_gamma   90.00
#
_symmetry.space_group_name_H-M   'P 1'
#
loop_
_entity.id
_entity.type
_entity.pdbx_description
1 polymer ?
#
loop_
_entity_poly.entity_id
_entity_poly.type
_entity_poly.pdbx_seq_one_letter_code
_entity_poly.pdbx_strand_id
1 'polypeptide(L)'
;KIVQPNVGVWSLITGNLSQEFDYDIQIHSKTNRICSSTLQKQFESDKDSNGYTQLTTEPLIDSNLIILTTCENVQYTNVTISLIDQFGYIITNYLPFQSDQLGILTNIRIPQQQFRIQTIITLINGEKIQRIEKQVISPTIF
;
A
#
# COMPACT_ATOMS: atom_id res chain seq x y z
N LYS A 1 21.82 -14.28 16.11
CA LYS A 1 20.71 -14.01 15.17
C LYS A 1 20.18 -12.61 15.48
N ILE A 2 20.37 -11.63 14.60
CA ILE A 2 19.90 -10.26 14.81
C ILE A 2 18.37 -10.28 14.68
N VAL A 3 17.66 -9.82 15.70
CA VAL A 3 16.19 -9.72 15.68
C VAL A 3 15.84 -8.28 15.38
N GLN A 4 15.30 -8.03 14.19
CA GLN A 4 14.83 -6.71 13.80
C GLN A 4 13.48 -6.40 14.49
N PRO A 5 13.32 -5.23 15.12
CA PRO A 5 12.02 -4.81 15.65
C PRO A 5 11.05 -4.46 14.52
N ASN A 6 9.78 -4.83 14.70
CA ASN A 6 8.75 -4.67 13.67
C ASN A 6 8.52 -3.20 13.28
N VAL A 7 8.69 -2.24 14.18
CA VAL A 7 8.49 -0.80 13.91
C VAL A 7 9.46 0.06 14.71
N GLY A 8 9.76 1.25 14.17
CA GLY A 8 10.54 2.28 14.85
C GLY A 8 11.95 2.48 14.29
N VAL A 9 12.71 3.37 14.93
CA VAL A 9 14.13 3.57 14.64
C VAL A 9 14.91 2.59 15.50
N TRP A 10 15.76 1.78 14.88
CA TRP A 10 16.66 0.89 15.61
C TRP A 10 18.09 1.11 15.18
N SER A 11 19.00 0.99 16.16
CA SER A 11 20.44 1.05 15.96
C SER A 11 21.03 -0.28 16.41
N LEU A 12 21.83 -0.89 15.54
CA LEU A 12 22.68 -2.01 15.91
C LEU A 12 24.09 -1.49 16.08
N ILE A 13 24.61 -1.62 17.30
CA ILE A 13 25.99 -1.28 17.65
C ILE A 13 26.67 -2.59 18.00
N THR A 14 27.66 -3.01 17.23
CA THR A 14 28.48 -4.16 17.58
C THR A 14 29.44 -3.75 18.70
N GLY A 15 29.27 -4.26 19.91
CA GLY A 15 30.25 -4.07 20.96
C GLY A 15 31.38 -5.09 20.82
N ASN A 16 32.63 -4.62 20.85
CA ASN A 16 33.82 -5.44 21.06
C ASN A 16 34.23 -6.37 19.89
N LEU A 17 34.21 -5.87 18.63
CA LEU A 17 35.00 -6.46 17.52
C LEU A 17 36.49 -6.04 17.56
N SER A 18 36.87 -5.36 18.64
CA SER A 18 38.19 -4.76 18.94
C SER A 18 39.36 -5.74 19.05
N GLN A 19 39.13 -7.06 18.97
CA GLN A 19 40.24 -8.03 18.87
C GLN A 19 40.69 -8.27 17.43
N GLU A 20 39.90 -7.89 16.42
CA GLU A 20 40.20 -8.20 15.01
C GLU A 20 40.08 -6.99 14.08
N PHE A 21 39.19 -6.03 14.40
CA PHE A 21 38.94 -4.84 13.59
C PHE A 21 38.63 -3.67 14.53
N ASP A 22 39.56 -2.74 14.69
CA ASP A 22 39.52 -1.61 15.65
C ASP A 22 38.49 -0.52 15.27
N TYR A 23 37.23 -0.91 15.06
CA TYR A 23 36.10 -0.02 14.78
C TYR A 23 34.77 -0.59 15.27
N ASP A 24 33.88 0.30 15.70
CA ASP A 24 32.48 -0.02 15.97
C ASP A 24 31.65 0.13 14.69
N ILE A 25 30.84 -0.87 14.36
CA ILE A 25 29.85 -0.75 13.29
C ILE A 25 28.53 -0.29 13.91
N GLN A 26 28.03 0.86 13.43
CA GLN A 26 26.70 1.37 13.77
C GLN A 26 25.78 1.31 12.54
N ILE A 27 24.74 0.48 12.59
CA ILE A 27 23.70 0.41 11.57
C ILE A 27 22.44 1.06 12.11
N HIS A 28 21.98 2.13 11.47
CA HIS A 28 20.72 2.79 11.78
C HIS A 28 19.67 2.41 10.73
N SER A 29 18.50 1.97 11.16
CA SER A 29 17.37 1.67 10.27
C SER A 29 16.05 2.17 10.84
N LYS A 30 15.10 2.45 9.96
CA LYS A 30 13.74 2.87 10.31
C LYS A 30 12.74 1.94 9.65
N THR A 31 11.99 1.18 10.44
CA THR A 31 10.82 0.42 9.98
C THR A 31 9.57 1.28 10.19
N ASN A 32 9.09 1.87 9.10
CA ASN A 32 7.85 2.65 9.11
C ASN A 32 6.65 1.71 8.94
N ARG A 33 5.54 2.02 9.63
CA ARG A 33 4.22 1.47 9.32
C ARG A 33 3.79 2.03 7.99
N ILE A 34 3.79 1.21 6.94
CA ILE A 34 3.43 1.67 5.60
C ILE A 34 2.36 0.77 5.01
N CYS A 35 1.39 1.39 4.36
CA CYS A 35 0.66 0.73 3.30
C CYS A 35 1.04 1.41 1.98
N SER A 36 0.81 0.74 0.86
CA SER A 36 0.97 1.30 -0.47
C SER A 36 -0.14 0.75 -1.35
N SER A 37 -0.78 1.62 -2.13
CA SER A 37 -1.90 1.25 -2.99
C SER A 37 -1.60 1.55 -4.44
N THR A 38 -1.83 0.58 -5.32
CA THR A 38 -1.55 0.69 -6.76
C THR A 38 -2.71 0.18 -7.59
N LEU A 39 -2.96 0.83 -8.74
CA LEU A 39 -3.95 0.36 -9.71
C LEU A 39 -3.45 -0.88 -10.44
N GLN A 40 -4.36 -1.83 -10.59
CA GLN A 40 -4.16 -3.11 -11.25
C GLN A 40 -5.23 -3.29 -12.32
N LYS A 41 -4.82 -3.87 -13.45
CA LYS A 41 -5.72 -4.40 -14.46
C LYS A 41 -5.89 -5.91 -14.23
N GLN A 42 -7.13 -6.36 -14.19
CA GLN A 42 -7.43 -7.78 -14.23
C GLN A 42 -7.25 -8.30 -15.66
N PHE A 43 -6.60 -9.46 -15.79
CA PHE A 43 -6.56 -10.20 -17.03
C PHE A 43 -7.10 -11.61 -16.80
N GLU A 44 -7.81 -12.11 -17.80
CA GLU A 44 -8.23 -13.50 -17.87
C GLU A 44 -7.01 -14.32 -18.32
N SER A 45 -6.53 -15.21 -17.46
CA SER A 45 -5.56 -16.23 -17.85
C SER A 45 -6.32 -17.47 -18.31
N ASP A 46 -5.85 -18.12 -19.37
CA ASP A 46 -6.55 -19.18 -20.11
C ASP A 46 -6.91 -20.46 -19.32
N LYS A 47 -6.68 -20.55 -18.00
CA LYS A 47 -7.16 -21.63 -17.13
C LYS A 47 -7.35 -21.13 -15.69
N ASP A 48 -8.60 -21.09 -15.24
CA ASP A 48 -9.07 -21.10 -13.85
C ASP A 48 -8.48 -20.08 -12.84
N SER A 49 -7.78 -19.04 -13.30
CA SER A 49 -7.20 -18.03 -12.41
C SER A 49 -7.30 -16.63 -13.01
N ASN A 50 -7.78 -15.70 -12.19
CA ASN A 50 -7.71 -14.28 -12.48
C ASN A 50 -6.31 -13.80 -12.09
N GLY A 51 -5.59 -13.21 -13.06
CA GLY A 51 -4.33 -12.55 -12.81
C GLY A 51 -4.49 -11.04 -12.71
N TYR A 52 -3.58 -10.38 -11.98
CA TYR A 52 -3.55 -8.93 -11.84
C TYR A 52 -2.17 -8.42 -12.22
N THR A 53 -2.13 -7.33 -12.97
CA THR A 53 -0.88 -6.64 -13.31
C THR A 53 -1.03 -5.15 -13.10
N GLN A 54 0.08 -4.49 -12.78
CA GLN A 54 0.07 -3.05 -12.54
C GLN A 54 -0.41 -2.34 -13.80
N LEU A 55 -1.35 -1.41 -13.64
CA LEU A 55 -1.80 -0.58 -14.74
C LEU A 55 -0.65 0.37 -15.15
N THR A 56 -0.18 0.22 -16.39
CA THR A 56 0.89 1.05 -16.97
C THR A 56 0.37 2.15 -17.88
N THR A 57 -0.93 2.14 -18.19
CA THR A 57 -1.62 3.12 -19.04
C THR A 57 -2.57 3.97 -18.22
N GLU A 58 -3.08 5.05 -18.82
CA GLU A 58 -4.16 5.83 -18.21
C GLU A 58 -5.44 4.97 -18.09
N PRO A 59 -6.17 5.03 -16.97
CA PRO A 59 -7.40 4.27 -16.80
C PRO A 59 -8.55 4.92 -17.57
N LEU A 60 -9.47 4.11 -18.05
CA LEU A 60 -10.63 4.58 -18.81
C LEU A 60 -11.76 4.94 -17.85
N ILE A 61 -12.46 6.05 -18.12
CA ILE A 61 -13.64 6.43 -17.35
C ILE A 61 -14.67 5.29 -17.31
N ASP A 62 -15.31 5.09 -16.16
CA ASP A 62 -16.34 4.07 -15.93
C ASP A 62 -15.89 2.62 -16.07
N SER A 63 -14.60 2.37 -16.34
CA SER A 63 -14.02 1.04 -16.31
C SER A 63 -13.89 0.52 -14.87
N ASN A 64 -13.97 -0.81 -14.73
CA ASN A 64 -13.68 -1.48 -13.47
C ASN A 64 -12.20 -1.83 -13.41
N LEU A 65 -11.55 -1.43 -12.34
CA LEU A 65 -10.16 -1.78 -12.04
C LEU A 65 -10.05 -2.28 -10.60
N ILE A 66 -8.86 -2.73 -10.25
CA ILE A 66 -8.55 -3.22 -8.91
C ILE A 66 -7.48 -2.33 -8.30
N ILE A 67 -7.60 -2.06 -7.01
CA ILE A 67 -6.51 -1.52 -6.21
C ILE A 67 -5.92 -2.68 -5.40
N LEU A 68 -4.61 -2.89 -5.55
CA LEU A 68 -3.82 -3.73 -4.67
C LEU A 68 -3.20 -2.84 -3.60
N THR A 69 -3.56 -3.10 -2.35
CA THR A 69 -2.97 -2.48 -1.17
C THR A 69 -2.09 -3.49 -0.45
N THR A 70 -0.80 -3.19 -0.31
CA THR A 70 0.12 -3.96 0.53
C THR A 70 0.41 -3.15 1.79
N CYS A 71 0.47 -3.83 2.94
CA CYS A 71 0.80 -3.21 4.21
C CYS A 71 1.95 -3.96 4.86
N GLU A 72 2.99 -3.25 5.25
CA GLU A 72 4.18 -3.80 5.89
C GLU A 72 4.27 -3.29 7.32
N ASN A 73 4.67 -4.17 8.24
CA ASN A 73 4.91 -3.83 9.64
C ASN A 73 3.67 -3.27 10.36
N VAL A 74 2.48 -3.63 9.90
CA VAL A 74 1.20 -3.16 10.46
C VAL A 74 0.23 -4.33 10.66
N GLN A 75 -0.37 -4.38 11.85
CA GLN A 75 -1.53 -5.23 12.11
C GLN A 75 -2.80 -4.37 12.13
N TYR A 76 -3.76 -4.73 11.30
CA TYR A 76 -5.00 -4.00 11.09
C TYR A 76 -6.22 -4.91 11.24
N THR A 77 -7.35 -4.32 11.59
CA THR A 77 -8.67 -4.97 11.66
C THR A 77 -9.53 -4.65 10.45
N ASN A 78 -9.32 -3.49 9.83
CA ASN A 78 -10.08 -3.05 8.68
C ASN A 78 -9.23 -2.15 7.77
N VAL A 79 -9.50 -2.24 6.47
CA VAL A 79 -8.95 -1.35 5.43
C VAL A 79 -10.10 -0.80 4.62
N THR A 80 -10.04 0.49 4.33
CA THR A 80 -10.98 1.19 3.46
C THR A 80 -10.20 1.96 2.42
N ILE A 81 -10.63 1.84 1.17
CA ILE A 81 -10.08 2.60 0.06
C ILE A 81 -11.06 3.70 -0.31
N SER A 82 -10.57 4.93 -0.42
CA SER A 82 -11.35 6.06 -0.91
C SER A 82 -10.69 6.59 -2.17
N LEU A 83 -11.50 6.89 -3.18
CA LEU A 83 -11.07 7.76 -4.26
C LEU A 83 -11.38 9.18 -3.83
N ILE A 84 -10.37 10.04 -3.84
CA ILE A 84 -10.50 11.44 -3.44
C ILE A 84 -10.14 12.34 -4.62
N ASP A 85 -10.71 13.53 -4.67
CA ASP A 85 -10.33 14.52 -5.68
C ASP A 85 -8.99 15.22 -5.36
N GLN A 86 -8.58 16.15 -6.20
CA GLN A 86 -7.35 16.93 -6.02
C GLN A 86 -7.35 17.82 -4.75
N PHE A 87 -8.53 18.12 -4.20
CA PHE A 87 -8.71 18.93 -3.00
C PHE A 87 -8.85 18.07 -1.73
N GLY A 88 -8.95 16.76 -1.88
CA GLY A 88 -9.08 15.80 -0.78
C GLY A 88 -10.51 15.42 -0.42
N TYR A 89 -11.52 15.86 -1.19
CA TYR A 89 -12.90 15.43 -0.98
C TYR A 89 -13.10 13.99 -1.45
N ILE A 90 -13.85 13.21 -0.67
CA ILE A 90 -14.16 11.83 -1.01
C ILE A 90 -15.14 11.81 -2.17
N ILE A 91 -14.73 11.19 -3.28
CA ILE A 91 -15.58 10.89 -4.43
C ILE A 91 -16.37 9.61 -4.14
N THR A 92 -15.69 8.55 -3.70
CA THR A 92 -16.31 7.25 -3.42
C THR A 92 -15.48 6.45 -2.43
N ASN A 93 -16.14 5.64 -1.60
CA ASN A 93 -15.51 4.69 -0.70
C ASN A 93 -15.75 3.25 -1.18
N TYR A 94 -14.75 2.41 -0.98
CA TYR A 94 -14.75 1.01 -1.35
C TYR A 94 -14.26 0.15 -0.19
N LEU A 95 -14.91 -1.00 -0.03
CA LEU A 95 -14.47 -2.04 0.88
C LEU A 95 -13.69 -3.11 0.10
N PRO A 96 -12.61 -3.65 0.67
CA PRO A 96 -11.92 -4.78 0.09
C PRO A 96 -12.84 -5.98 -0.12
N PHE A 97 -12.64 -6.70 -1.22
CA PHE A 97 -13.33 -7.97 -1.46
C PHE A 97 -12.47 -9.19 -1.10
N GLN A 98 -11.15 -9.01 -1.05
CA GLN A 98 -10.19 -10.06 -0.67
C GLN A 98 -9.05 -9.46 0.14
N SER A 99 -8.57 -10.22 1.13
CA SER A 99 -7.42 -9.89 1.96
C SER A 99 -6.68 -11.16 2.33
N ASP A 100 -5.42 -11.26 1.93
CA ASP A 100 -4.56 -12.41 2.23
C ASP A 100 -3.09 -11.97 2.43
N GLN A 101 -2.16 -12.92 2.38
CA GLN A 101 -0.73 -12.67 2.57
C GLN A 101 -0.07 -11.87 1.43
N LEU A 102 -0.66 -11.87 0.23
CA LEU A 102 -0.18 -11.15 -0.95
C LEU A 102 -0.68 -9.70 -0.98
N GLY A 103 -1.73 -9.41 -0.21
CA GLY A 103 -2.24 -8.06 -0.01
C GLY A 103 -3.76 -8.00 0.08
N ILE A 104 -4.27 -6.80 -0.10
CA ILE A 104 -5.70 -6.49 -0.04
C ILE A 104 -6.15 -6.03 -1.41
N LEU A 105 -7.19 -6.65 -1.95
CA LEU A 105 -7.75 -6.32 -3.26
C LEU A 105 -9.09 -5.61 -3.09
N THR A 106 -9.23 -4.49 -3.79
CA THR A 106 -10.45 -3.67 -3.78
C THR A 106 -10.90 -3.38 -5.20
N ASN A 107 -12.13 -3.77 -5.54
CA ASN A 107 -12.75 -3.43 -6.83
C ASN A 107 -13.17 -1.97 -6.79
N ILE A 108 -12.82 -1.23 -7.84
CA ILE A 108 -13.21 0.16 -8.00
C ILE A 108 -13.81 0.40 -9.38
N ARG A 109 -14.66 1.43 -9.46
CA ARG A 109 -15.07 2.04 -10.72
C ARG A 109 -14.34 3.36 -10.90
N ILE A 110 -13.75 3.56 -12.07
CA ILE A 110 -12.98 4.76 -12.36
C ILE A 110 -13.92 5.95 -12.51
N PRO A 111 -13.73 7.04 -11.72
CA PRO A 111 -14.61 8.20 -11.77
C PRO A 111 -14.39 9.01 -13.05
N GLN A 112 -15.31 9.94 -13.34
CA GLN A 112 -15.21 10.82 -14.51
C GLN A 112 -14.21 11.98 -14.34
N GLN A 113 -13.59 12.10 -13.16
CA GLN A 113 -12.69 13.19 -12.80
C GLN A 113 -11.34 12.66 -12.31
N GLN A 114 -10.34 13.55 -12.28
CA GLN A 114 -9.05 13.24 -11.68
C GLN A 114 -9.21 12.84 -10.21
N PHE A 115 -8.42 11.86 -9.79
CA PHE A 115 -8.50 11.33 -8.44
C PHE A 115 -7.14 10.91 -7.90
N ARG A 116 -7.06 10.77 -6.57
CA ARG A 116 -6.00 10.07 -5.85
C ARG A 116 -6.57 8.91 -5.08
N ILE A 117 -5.72 7.96 -4.76
CA ILE A 117 -6.06 6.84 -3.91
C ILE A 117 -5.73 7.21 -2.47
N GLN A 118 -6.74 7.12 -1.60
CA GLN A 118 -6.58 7.18 -0.16
C GLN A 118 -6.82 5.81 0.44
N THR A 119 -5.95 5.42 1.35
CA THR A 119 -6.05 4.20 2.15
C THR A 119 -6.21 4.59 3.61
N ILE A 120 -7.29 4.14 4.24
CA ILE A 120 -7.49 4.24 5.68
C ILE A 120 -7.40 2.84 6.25
N ILE A 121 -6.49 2.64 7.20
CA ILE A 121 -6.38 1.39 7.96
C ILE A 121 -6.76 1.65 9.40
N THR A 122 -7.56 0.75 9.97
CA THR A 122 -7.86 0.71 11.40
C THR A 122 -6.99 -0.37 12.02
N LEU A 123 -6.15 0.03 12.97
CA LEU A 123 -5.24 -0.86 13.67
C LEU A 123 -5.98 -1.71 14.72
N ILE A 124 -5.31 -2.75 15.21
CA ILE A 124 -5.83 -3.61 16.29
C ILE A 124 -6.10 -2.87 17.60
N ASN A 125 -5.41 -1.76 17.84
CA ASN A 125 -5.60 -0.89 19.00
C ASN A 125 -6.68 0.18 18.76
N GLY A 126 -7.36 0.16 17.61
CA GLY A 126 -8.40 1.11 17.23
C GLY A 126 -7.91 2.42 16.60
N GLU A 127 -6.60 2.68 16.57
CA GLU A 127 -6.04 3.85 15.89
C GLU A 127 -6.27 3.77 14.38
N LYS A 128 -6.44 4.93 13.74
CA LYS A 128 -6.57 5.03 12.29
C LYS A 128 -5.33 5.66 11.69
N ILE A 129 -4.76 4.99 10.69
CA ILE A 129 -3.70 5.56 9.86
C ILE A 129 -4.31 5.87 8.50
N GLN A 130 -4.08 7.09 8.02
CA GLN A 130 -4.47 7.53 6.70
C GLN A 130 -3.22 7.70 5.85
N ARG A 131 -3.29 7.18 4.63
CA ARG A 131 -2.29 7.39 3.59
C ARG A 131 -2.98 7.86 2.32
N ILE A 132 -2.39 8.86 1.68
CA ILE A 132 -2.81 9.33 0.36
C ILE A 132 -1.65 9.11 -0.60
N GLU A 133 -1.91 8.41 -1.70
CA GLU A 133 -0.92 8.26 -2.76
C GLU A 133 -0.69 9.60 -3.46
N LYS A 134 0.59 9.92 -3.69
CA LYS A 134 0.98 11.21 -4.26
C LYS A 134 0.51 11.38 -5.71
N GLN A 135 0.43 10.27 -6.44
CA GLN A 135 0.07 10.25 -7.85
C GLN A 135 -1.38 10.70 -8.02
N VAL A 136 -1.57 11.76 -8.81
CA VAL A 136 -2.88 12.11 -9.37
C VAL A 136 -3.08 11.25 -10.60
N ILE A 137 -4.23 10.61 -10.69
CA ILE A 137 -4.62 9.75 -11.80
C ILE A 137 -5.65 10.53 -12.62
N SER A 138 -5.38 10.65 -13.92
CA SER A 138 -6.26 11.29 -14.90
C SER A 138 -6.91 10.23 -15.77
N PRO A 139 -8.22 9.97 -15.60
CA PRO A 139 -8.95 9.08 -16.48
C PRO A 139 -9.07 9.63 -17.90
N THR A 140 -9.13 8.73 -18.89
CA THR A 140 -9.36 9.08 -20.29
C THR A 140 -10.73 8.65 -20.79
N ILE A 141 -11.21 9.39 -21.80
CA ILE A 141 -12.39 9.06 -22.60
C ILE A 141 -11.89 8.26 -23.81
N PHE A 142 -12.59 7.19 -24.19
CA PHE A 142 -12.32 6.42 -25.41
C PHE A 142 -12.50 7.26 -26.67
#